data_AF-A0A369MRL5-F1
#
_entry.id   AF-A0A369MRL5-F1
#
_cell.length_a   1.000
_cell.length_b   1.000
_cell.length_c   1.000
_cell.angle_alpha   90.00
_cell.angle_beta   90.00
_cell.angle_gamma   90.00
#
_symmetry.space_group_name_H-M   'P 1'
#
loop_
_entity.id
_entity.type
_entity.pdbx_description
1 polymer ?
#
loop_
_entity_poly.entity_id
_entity_poly.type
_entity_poly.pdbx_seq_one_letter_code
_entity_poly.pdbx_strand_id
1 'polypeptide(L)'
;MPDALLDIIGVVPVQLVFAYALTKMLNIRRLSLFWVLELVFVLLISSFRSSMSVEFRLAASVPLALIPIFLSQGSLARRILVVTLAHLVLFFAELPGGALWMSMTGTPVADYEAVRTHLGAFFLTHAAHMALLVPLLAMLCMLLNRFGSAQERGMGEWLPVLFSLEQLVLVNVMILLPLGYIQESMTYYGASVVLALVGFAVDLLLFEAMGRFAQKRRDDVRATMLEEQLDRYLARCGEFVSDIEHTLKVRHDMGNHVQVVLALSERGNFQEAHEHLACMAEVLNDTRRSEEAVL
;
A
#
# COMPACT_ATOMS: atom_id res chain seq x y z
N MET A 1 -13.69 -18.42 40.98
CA MET A 1 -13.11 -18.80 39.67
C MET A 1 -11.61 -18.61 39.75
N PRO A 2 -10.80 -19.56 39.23
CA PRO A 2 -9.34 -19.40 39.17
C PRO A 2 -8.95 -18.30 38.17
N ASP A 3 -7.84 -17.62 38.42
CA ASP A 3 -7.37 -16.45 37.64
C ASP A 3 -7.20 -16.79 36.15
N ALA A 4 -6.62 -17.97 35.87
CA ALA A 4 -6.45 -18.48 34.50
C ALA A 4 -7.78 -18.59 33.74
N LEU A 5 -8.89 -18.89 34.42
CA LEU A 5 -10.19 -19.03 33.78
C LEU A 5 -10.80 -17.66 33.46
N LEU A 6 -10.56 -16.65 34.30
CA LEU A 6 -10.91 -15.26 34.00
C LEU A 6 -10.10 -14.73 32.80
N ASP A 7 -8.80 -15.03 32.75
CA ASP A 7 -7.92 -14.67 31.63
C ASP A 7 -8.35 -15.35 30.32
N ILE A 8 -8.73 -16.63 30.37
CA ILE A 8 -9.25 -17.34 29.20
C ILE A 8 -10.55 -16.71 28.69
N ILE A 9 -11.50 -16.42 29.59
CA ILE A 9 -12.79 -15.80 29.22
C ILE A 9 -12.59 -14.40 28.63
N GLY A 10 -11.67 -13.61 29.19
CA GLY A 10 -11.40 -12.26 28.70
C GLY A 10 -10.65 -12.22 27.37
N VAL A 11 -9.64 -13.09 27.20
CA VAL A 11 -8.69 -13.01 26.08
C VAL A 11 -9.13 -13.81 24.86
N VAL A 12 -9.62 -15.04 25.05
CA VAL A 12 -9.87 -15.97 23.94
C VAL A 12 -10.88 -15.40 22.94
N PRO A 13 -12.05 -14.87 23.35
CA PRO A 13 -13.00 -14.31 22.40
C PRO A 13 -12.38 -13.19 21.56
N VAL A 14 -11.63 -12.28 22.20
CA VAL A 14 -10.98 -11.13 21.55
C VAL A 14 -10.00 -11.62 20.49
N GLN A 15 -9.18 -12.60 20.85
CA GLN A 15 -8.21 -13.15 19.92
C GLN A 15 -8.85 -13.95 18.78
N LEU A 16 -9.99 -14.64 19.01
CA LEU A 16 -10.70 -15.32 17.92
C LEU A 16 -11.20 -14.32 16.87
N VAL A 17 -11.77 -13.18 17.31
CA VAL A 17 -12.20 -12.09 16.42
C VAL A 17 -11.00 -11.51 15.67
N PHE A 18 -9.90 -11.25 16.39
CA PHE A 18 -8.67 -10.73 15.82
C PHE A 18 -8.06 -11.68 14.77
N ALA A 19 -7.91 -12.96 15.10
CA ALA A 19 -7.39 -13.99 14.20
C ALA A 19 -8.29 -14.16 12.97
N TYR A 20 -9.61 -14.14 13.15
CA TYR A 20 -10.56 -14.15 12.04
C TYR A 20 -10.38 -12.94 11.12
N ALA A 21 -10.24 -11.74 11.66
CA ALA A 21 -9.97 -10.53 10.87
C ALA A 21 -8.66 -10.65 10.07
N LEU A 22 -7.59 -11.17 10.69
CA LEU A 22 -6.33 -11.44 10.00
C LEU A 22 -6.51 -12.42 8.83
N THR A 23 -7.35 -13.45 8.96
CA THR A 23 -7.64 -14.37 7.84
C THR A 23 -8.36 -13.71 6.66
N LYS A 24 -9.02 -12.56 6.88
CA LYS A 24 -9.66 -11.76 5.82
C LYS A 24 -8.71 -10.76 5.19
N MET A 25 -7.73 -10.26 5.93
CA MET A 25 -6.75 -9.28 5.44
C MET A 25 -5.53 -9.94 4.79
N LEU A 26 -5.16 -11.15 5.24
CA LEU A 26 -3.99 -11.90 4.78
C LEU A 26 -4.40 -13.15 4.02
N ASN A 27 -3.64 -13.48 2.97
CA ASN A 27 -3.79 -14.75 2.27
C ASN A 27 -2.99 -15.84 3.01
N ILE A 28 -3.65 -16.64 3.85
CA ILE A 28 -3.00 -17.65 4.70
C ILE A 28 -2.83 -18.97 3.94
N ARG A 29 -1.59 -19.47 3.83
CA ARG A 29 -1.26 -20.69 3.06
C ARG A 29 -1.89 -21.96 3.62
N ARG A 30 -1.88 -22.09 4.95
CA ARG A 30 -2.40 -23.26 5.68
C ARG A 30 -3.29 -22.78 6.81
N LEU A 31 -4.57 -22.60 6.50
CA LEU A 31 -5.57 -22.06 7.42
C LEU A 31 -5.70 -22.89 8.71
N SER A 32 -5.66 -24.23 8.59
CA SER A 32 -5.76 -25.13 9.76
C SER A 32 -4.57 -24.98 10.71
N LEU A 33 -3.34 -24.94 10.19
CA LEU A 33 -2.15 -24.75 11.04
C LEU A 33 -2.14 -23.38 11.71
N PHE A 34 -2.60 -22.34 11.01
CA PHE A 34 -2.76 -21.00 11.59
C PHE A 34 -3.69 -21.04 12.80
N TRP A 35 -4.91 -21.56 12.65
CA TRP A 35 -5.86 -21.65 13.76
C TRP A 35 -5.37 -22.50 14.93
N VAL A 36 -4.71 -23.63 14.64
CA VAL A 36 -4.16 -24.50 15.70
C VAL A 36 -3.04 -23.80 16.46
N LEU A 37 -2.07 -23.21 15.76
CA LEU A 37 -0.95 -22.51 16.40
C LEU A 37 -1.45 -21.32 17.21
N GLU A 38 -2.36 -20.53 16.64
CA GLU A 38 -2.91 -19.36 17.30
C GLU A 38 -3.68 -19.76 18.57
N LEU A 39 -4.59 -20.73 18.47
CA LEU A 39 -5.36 -21.18 19.63
C LEU A 39 -4.46 -21.77 20.73
N VAL A 40 -3.45 -22.57 20.35
CA VAL A 40 -2.50 -23.16 21.31
C VAL A 40 -1.69 -22.08 22.02
N PHE A 41 -1.12 -21.13 21.29
CA PHE A 41 -0.34 -20.05 21.90
C PHE A 41 -1.19 -19.16 22.81
N VAL A 42 -2.41 -18.86 22.40
CA VAL A 42 -3.34 -18.02 23.17
C VAL A 42 -3.74 -18.70 24.47
N LEU A 43 -4.12 -19.98 24.40
CA LEU A 43 -4.45 -20.75 25.60
C LEU A 43 -3.25 -20.88 26.53
N LEU A 44 -2.04 -21.07 25.99
CA LEU A 44 -0.82 -21.14 26.77
C LEU A 44 -0.53 -19.81 27.47
N ILE A 45 -0.54 -18.69 26.73
CA ILE A 45 -0.28 -17.36 27.29
C ILE A 45 -1.36 -16.99 28.32
N SER A 46 -2.65 -17.21 28.03
CA SER A 46 -3.74 -16.95 28.99
C SER A 46 -3.62 -17.80 30.25
N SER A 47 -3.15 -19.04 30.16
CA SER A 47 -3.01 -19.92 31.34
C SER A 47 -1.89 -19.49 32.28
N PHE A 48 -0.82 -18.89 31.76
CA PHE A 48 0.33 -18.43 32.55
C PHE A 48 0.35 -16.91 32.80
N ARG A 49 -0.62 -16.17 32.24
CA ARG A 49 -0.67 -14.70 32.28
C ARG A 49 -0.55 -14.13 33.70
N SER A 50 -1.25 -14.70 34.68
CA SER A 50 -1.22 -14.25 36.07
C SER A 50 0.12 -14.47 36.78
N SER A 51 0.95 -15.38 36.27
CA SER A 51 2.27 -15.72 36.83
C SER A 51 3.45 -15.04 36.13
N MET A 52 3.21 -14.39 34.99
CA MET A 52 4.26 -13.80 34.15
C MET A 52 4.48 -12.32 34.46
N SER A 53 5.75 -11.89 34.52
CA SER A 53 6.07 -10.47 34.60
C SER A 53 5.62 -9.72 33.32
N VAL A 54 5.52 -8.39 33.42
CA VAL A 54 5.15 -7.53 32.27
C VAL A 54 6.09 -7.75 31.07
N GLU A 55 7.39 -7.88 31.32
CA GLU A 55 8.42 -8.09 30.30
C GLU A 55 8.24 -9.43 29.57
N PHE A 56 7.98 -10.50 30.32
CA PHE A 56 7.71 -11.82 29.73
C PHE A 56 6.42 -11.83 28.93
N ARG A 57 5.40 -11.07 29.34
CA ARG A 57 4.14 -10.94 28.57
C ARG A 57 4.37 -10.25 27.23
N LEU A 58 5.20 -9.20 27.19
CA LEU A 58 5.61 -8.55 25.94
C LEU A 58 6.45 -9.48 25.06
N ALA A 59 7.39 -10.23 25.63
CA ALA A 59 8.16 -11.20 24.87
C ALA A 59 7.28 -12.33 24.28
N ALA A 60 6.26 -12.76 25.01
CA ALA A 60 5.34 -13.81 24.58
C ALA A 60 4.33 -13.35 23.50
N SER A 61 4.08 -12.04 23.35
CA SER A 61 3.23 -11.53 22.26
C SER A 61 3.97 -11.49 20.91
N VAL A 62 5.30 -11.49 20.90
CA VAL A 62 6.10 -11.49 19.66
C VAL A 62 5.81 -12.73 18.79
N PRO A 63 5.82 -13.97 19.32
CA PRO A 63 5.39 -15.14 18.55
C PRO A 63 4.00 -15.00 17.91
N LEU A 64 3.01 -14.48 18.64
CA LEU A 64 1.65 -14.27 18.14
C LEU A 64 1.62 -13.29 16.96
N ALA A 65 2.44 -12.24 16.99
CA ALA A 65 2.58 -11.33 15.85
C ALA A 65 3.29 -11.97 14.65
N LEU A 66 4.24 -12.90 14.88
CA LEU A 66 5.04 -13.54 13.83
C LEU A 66 4.31 -14.66 13.09
N ILE A 67 3.47 -15.45 13.79
CA ILE A 67 2.68 -16.56 13.21
C ILE A 67 1.96 -16.16 11.91
N PRO A 68 1.13 -15.09 11.88
CA PRO A 68 0.43 -14.68 10.66
C PRO A 68 1.38 -14.19 9.55
N ILE A 69 2.54 -13.63 9.88
CA ILE A 69 3.52 -13.14 8.90
C ILE A 69 4.18 -14.31 8.15
N PHE A 70 4.58 -15.36 8.88
CA PHE A 70 5.22 -16.53 8.30
C PHE A 70 4.24 -17.43 7.52
N LEU A 71 3.01 -17.56 8.00
CA LEU A 71 2.00 -18.45 7.39
C LEU A 71 1.24 -17.82 6.22
N SER A 72 1.35 -16.50 6.01
CA SER A 72 0.71 -15.81 4.90
C SER A 72 1.53 -15.86 3.61
N GLN A 73 0.90 -15.47 2.49
CA GLN A 73 1.48 -15.33 1.15
C GLN A 73 1.44 -13.86 0.70
N GLY A 74 2.23 -13.50 -0.32
CA GLY A 74 2.34 -12.12 -0.83
C GLY A 74 3.60 -11.39 -0.37
N SER A 75 3.68 -10.07 -0.62
CA SER A 75 4.84 -9.25 -0.25
C SER A 75 5.03 -9.16 1.27
N LEU A 76 6.29 -9.25 1.72
CA LEU A 76 6.61 -9.23 3.15
C LEU A 76 6.24 -7.88 3.79
N ALA A 77 6.47 -6.77 3.08
CA ALA A 77 6.05 -5.43 3.50
C ALA A 77 4.55 -5.36 3.80
N ARG A 78 3.70 -5.89 2.92
CA ARG A 78 2.24 -5.92 3.13
C ARG A 78 1.85 -6.75 4.34
N ARG A 79 2.48 -7.91 4.54
CA ARG A 79 2.18 -8.78 5.68
C ARG A 79 2.49 -8.08 7.01
N ILE A 80 3.69 -7.49 7.11
CA ILE A 80 4.09 -6.74 8.30
C ILE A 80 3.12 -5.59 8.51
N LEU A 81 2.83 -4.78 7.48
CA LEU A 81 1.91 -3.64 7.58
C LEU A 81 0.54 -4.06 8.13
N VAL A 82 -0.08 -5.09 7.54
CA VAL A 82 -1.40 -5.57 7.95
C VAL A 82 -1.39 -6.04 9.40
N VAL A 83 -0.38 -6.82 9.78
CA VAL A 83 -0.26 -7.32 11.16
C VAL A 83 -0.04 -6.16 12.13
N THR A 84 0.82 -5.20 11.81
CA THR A 84 1.08 -4.03 12.66
C THR A 84 -0.16 -3.15 12.82
N LEU A 85 -0.89 -2.88 11.73
CA LEU A 85 -2.12 -2.09 11.78
C LEU A 85 -3.23 -2.79 12.56
N ALA A 86 -3.35 -4.11 12.42
CA ALA A 86 -4.31 -4.88 13.21
C ALA A 86 -3.97 -4.80 14.70
N HIS A 87 -2.70 -4.94 15.09
CA HIS A 87 -2.28 -4.81 16.49
C HIS A 87 -2.49 -3.38 17.02
N LEU A 88 -2.24 -2.35 16.21
CA LEU A 88 -2.58 -0.97 16.57
C LEU A 88 -4.07 -0.84 16.89
N VAL A 89 -4.95 -1.36 16.02
CA VAL A 89 -6.40 -1.38 16.28
C VAL A 89 -6.76 -2.10 17.57
N LEU A 90 -6.11 -3.25 17.85
CA LEU A 90 -6.33 -3.99 19.09
C LEU A 90 -5.98 -3.14 20.33
N PHE A 91 -4.81 -2.50 20.34
CA PHE A 91 -4.37 -1.63 21.45
C PHE A 91 -5.26 -0.39 21.60
N PHE A 92 -5.68 0.24 20.50
CA PHE A 92 -6.59 1.38 20.54
C PHE A 92 -7.98 1.01 21.04
N ALA A 93 -8.44 -0.21 20.82
CA ALA A 93 -9.70 -0.70 21.39
C ALA A 93 -9.55 -1.07 22.88
N GLU A 94 -8.37 -1.50 23.31
CA GLU A 94 -8.10 -1.92 24.70
C GLU A 94 -8.11 -0.72 25.68
N LEU A 95 -7.53 0.40 25.27
CA LEU A 95 -7.42 1.61 26.10
C LEU A 95 -8.78 2.16 26.61
N PRO A 96 -9.80 2.38 25.76
CA PRO A 96 -11.14 2.76 26.21
C PRO A 96 -11.80 1.69 27.09
N GLY A 97 -11.53 0.40 26.84
CA GLY A 97 -12.06 -0.70 27.65
C GLY A 97 -11.52 -0.67 29.09
N GLY A 98 -10.22 -0.46 29.24
CA GLY A 98 -9.59 -0.28 30.55
C GLY A 98 -10.05 1.00 31.24
N ALA A 99 -10.26 2.09 30.49
CA ALA A 99 -10.81 3.34 31.03
C ALA A 99 -12.23 3.16 31.55
N LEU A 100 -13.06 2.44 30.80
CA LEU A 100 -14.42 2.12 31.20
C LEU A 100 -14.43 1.28 32.48
N TRP A 101 -13.57 0.27 32.58
CA TRP A 101 -13.41 -0.53 33.80
C TRP A 101 -13.02 0.32 35.01
N MET A 102 -11.97 1.14 34.88
CA MET A 102 -11.52 2.01 35.96
C MET A 102 -12.60 3.01 36.36
N SER A 103 -13.37 3.55 35.40
CA SER A 103 -14.47 4.48 35.70
C SER A 103 -15.61 3.84 36.49
N MET A 104 -15.88 2.55 36.26
CA MET A 104 -16.95 1.82 36.94
C MET A 104 -16.55 1.26 38.30
N THR A 105 -15.28 0.84 38.46
CA THR A 105 -14.84 0.08 39.64
C THR A 105 -13.84 0.84 40.51
N GLY A 106 -13.21 1.89 39.98
CA GLY A 106 -12.13 2.63 40.66
C GLY A 106 -10.85 1.82 40.85
N THR A 107 -10.73 0.65 40.21
CA THR A 107 -9.60 -0.27 40.37
C THR A 107 -8.98 -0.61 39.01
N PRO A 108 -7.69 -0.94 38.95
CA PRO A 108 -7.06 -1.41 37.71
C PRO A 108 -7.60 -2.80 37.31
N VAL A 109 -7.70 -3.05 36.00
CA VAL A 109 -8.15 -4.33 35.42
C VAL A 109 -7.25 -5.51 35.86
N ALA A 110 -6.01 -5.23 36.26
CA ALA A 110 -5.05 -6.24 36.69
C ALA A 110 -5.34 -6.84 38.08
N ASP A 111 -6.29 -6.27 38.84
CA ASP A 111 -6.68 -6.81 40.15
C ASP A 111 -7.78 -7.89 40.00
N TYR A 112 -7.37 -9.15 40.13
CA TYR A 112 -8.27 -10.30 40.01
C TYR A 112 -9.34 -10.36 41.10
N GLU A 113 -9.12 -9.78 42.30
CA GLU A 113 -10.15 -9.70 43.33
C GLU A 113 -11.23 -8.67 42.96
N ALA A 114 -10.83 -7.55 42.36
CA ALA A 114 -11.77 -6.57 41.81
C ALA A 114 -12.61 -7.17 40.67
N VAL A 115 -12.00 -8.01 39.82
CA VAL A 115 -12.72 -8.74 38.76
C VAL A 115 -13.74 -9.72 39.34
N ARG A 116 -13.36 -10.49 40.37
CA ARG A 116 -14.25 -11.44 41.05
C ARG A 116 -15.43 -10.76 41.73
N THR A 117 -15.22 -9.57 42.30
CA THR A 117 -16.27 -8.80 42.98
C THR A 117 -17.21 -8.09 42.00
N HIS A 118 -16.70 -7.63 40.86
CA HIS A 118 -17.46 -6.88 39.86
C HIS A 118 -17.61 -7.63 38.52
N LEU A 119 -18.03 -8.90 38.56
CA LEU A 119 -18.19 -9.74 37.37
C LEU A 119 -19.11 -9.11 36.30
N GLY A 120 -20.18 -8.42 36.72
CA GLY A 120 -21.08 -7.73 35.79
C GLY A 120 -20.38 -6.61 35.02
N ALA A 121 -19.57 -5.79 35.71
CA ALA A 121 -18.76 -4.75 35.08
C ALA A 121 -17.71 -5.37 34.14
N PHE A 122 -17.15 -6.53 34.51
CA PHE A 122 -16.16 -7.25 33.70
C PHE A 122 -16.75 -7.69 32.36
N PHE A 123 -17.93 -8.30 32.36
CA PHE A 123 -18.59 -8.68 31.10
C PHE A 123 -19.02 -7.47 30.29
N LEU A 124 -19.47 -6.39 30.93
CA LEU A 124 -19.88 -5.18 30.25
C LEU A 124 -18.69 -4.50 29.54
N THR A 125 -17.53 -4.39 30.21
CA THR A 125 -16.33 -3.78 29.63
C THR A 125 -15.78 -4.62 28.47
N HIS A 126 -15.80 -5.95 28.58
CA HIS A 126 -15.41 -6.85 27.48
C HIS A 126 -16.39 -6.77 26.31
N ALA A 127 -17.71 -6.69 26.58
CA ALA A 127 -18.72 -6.51 25.54
C ALA A 127 -18.54 -5.16 24.82
N ALA A 128 -18.28 -4.08 25.56
CA ALA A 128 -18.00 -2.76 24.99
C ALA A 128 -16.71 -2.75 24.16
N HIS A 129 -15.65 -3.38 24.66
CA HIS A 129 -14.39 -3.55 23.93
C HIS A 129 -14.63 -4.29 22.60
N MET A 130 -15.41 -5.38 22.61
CA MET A 130 -15.76 -6.12 21.41
C MET A 130 -16.61 -5.31 20.42
N ALA A 131 -17.59 -4.57 20.94
CA ALA A 131 -18.43 -3.70 20.14
C ALA A 131 -17.62 -2.59 19.44
N LEU A 132 -16.48 -2.19 20.00
CA LEU A 132 -15.53 -1.25 19.39
C LEU A 132 -14.52 -1.93 18.46
N LEU A 133 -13.95 -3.07 18.86
CA LEU A 133 -12.91 -3.77 18.12
C LEU A 133 -13.40 -4.29 16.77
N VAL A 134 -14.58 -4.94 16.75
CA VAL A 134 -15.16 -5.52 15.53
C VAL A 134 -15.32 -4.49 14.40
N PRO A 135 -15.99 -3.32 14.61
CA PRO A 135 -16.12 -2.33 13.54
C PRO A 135 -14.80 -1.69 13.15
N LEU A 136 -13.84 -1.49 14.07
CA LEU A 136 -12.51 -0.96 13.73
C LEU A 136 -11.73 -1.94 12.84
N LEU A 137 -11.74 -3.24 13.17
CA LEU A 137 -11.13 -4.27 12.33
C LEU A 137 -11.83 -4.38 10.97
N ALA A 138 -13.16 -4.28 10.93
CA ALA A 138 -13.91 -4.27 9.68
C ALA A 138 -13.57 -3.04 8.81
N MET A 139 -13.46 -1.85 9.42
CA MET A 139 -13.03 -0.63 8.76
C MET A 139 -11.61 -0.76 8.21
N LEU A 140 -10.68 -1.34 8.99
CA LEU A 140 -9.33 -1.65 8.53
C LEU A 140 -9.34 -2.63 7.35
N CYS A 141 -10.16 -3.68 7.39
CA CYS A 141 -10.32 -4.62 6.26
C CYS A 141 -10.76 -3.87 4.99
N MET A 142 -11.74 -2.97 5.12
CA MET A 142 -12.25 -2.18 4.01
C MET A 142 -11.18 -1.25 3.43
N LEU A 143 -10.44 -0.54 4.27
CA LEU A 143 -9.36 0.35 3.83
C LEU A 143 -8.24 -0.43 3.14
N LEU A 144 -7.79 -1.54 3.72
CA LEU A 144 -6.75 -2.37 3.14
C LEU A 144 -7.18 -2.97 1.79
N ASN A 145 -8.44 -3.37 1.64
CA ASN A 145 -8.95 -3.86 0.36
C ASN A 145 -9.08 -2.75 -0.69
N ARG A 146 -9.41 -1.53 -0.26
CA ARG A 146 -9.50 -0.36 -1.15
C ARG A 146 -8.13 0.08 -1.68
N PHE A 147 -7.10 0.08 -0.84
CA PHE A 147 -5.75 0.55 -1.20
C PHE A 147 -4.80 -0.57 -1.64
N GLY A 148 -5.09 -1.83 -1.28
CA GLY A 148 -4.19 -2.97 -1.47
C GLY A 148 -4.01 -3.40 -2.94
N SER A 149 -4.96 -3.11 -3.83
CA SER A 149 -4.80 -3.33 -5.28
C SER A 149 -3.81 -2.34 -5.91
N ALA A 150 -3.62 -1.21 -5.24
CA ALA A 150 -2.76 -0.13 -5.65
C ALA A 150 -1.51 -0.06 -4.78
N GLN A 151 -0.91 -1.15 -4.27
CA GLN A 151 0.39 -1.01 -3.57
C GLN A 151 1.41 -2.07 -3.94
N GLU A 152 1.15 -2.87 -4.99
CA GLU A 152 1.96 -4.07 -5.22
C GLU A 152 3.28 -3.88 -5.99
N ARG A 153 3.68 -2.67 -6.40
CA ARG A 153 4.93 -2.49 -7.16
C ARG A 153 5.59 -1.13 -6.95
N GLY A 154 6.39 -0.96 -5.90
CA GLY A 154 7.37 0.13 -5.83
C GLY A 154 8.08 0.34 -4.48
N MET A 155 9.22 1.03 -4.52
CA MET A 155 10.08 1.37 -3.38
C MET A 155 9.37 2.17 -2.25
N GLY A 156 8.16 2.70 -2.50
CA GLY A 156 7.30 3.35 -1.50
C GLY A 156 6.49 2.39 -0.62
N GLU A 157 6.59 1.07 -0.81
CA GLU A 157 5.85 0.06 -0.03
C GLU A 157 6.28 -0.01 1.45
N TRP A 158 7.54 0.31 1.75
CA TRP A 158 8.11 0.19 3.09
C TRP A 158 7.87 1.40 3.98
N LEU A 159 7.54 2.55 3.40
CA LEU A 159 7.35 3.78 4.17
C LEU A 159 6.14 3.68 5.12
N PRO A 160 4.97 3.16 4.69
CA PRO A 160 3.86 2.88 5.61
C PRO A 160 4.21 1.81 6.65
N VAL A 161 5.05 0.83 6.30
CA VAL A 161 5.49 -0.22 7.24
C VAL A 161 6.30 0.37 8.38
N LEU A 162 7.32 1.17 8.06
CA LEU A 162 8.18 1.82 9.04
C LEU A 162 7.36 2.75 9.94
N PHE A 163 6.44 3.52 9.34
CA PHE A 163 5.53 4.38 10.09
C PHE A 163 4.64 3.59 11.06
N SER A 164 4.00 2.51 10.62
CA SER A 164 3.14 1.69 11.49
C SER A 164 3.94 0.93 12.56
N LEU A 165 5.18 0.54 12.29
CA LEU A 165 6.07 -0.06 13.29
C LEU A 165 6.45 0.94 14.38
N GLU A 166 6.81 2.17 14.00
CA GLU A 166 7.11 3.24 14.95
C GLU A 166 5.90 3.54 15.84
N GLN A 167 4.70 3.66 15.24
CA GLN A 167 3.47 3.87 16.01
C GLN A 167 3.16 2.72 16.96
N LEU A 168 3.41 1.47 16.54
CA LEU A 168 3.23 0.31 17.41
C LEU A 168 4.15 0.39 18.64
N VAL A 169 5.41 0.76 18.46
CA VAL A 169 6.37 0.96 19.57
C VAL A 169 5.89 2.08 20.49
N LEU A 170 5.48 3.22 19.92
CA LEU A 170 5.04 4.38 20.68
C LEU A 170 3.81 4.07 21.55
N VAL A 171 2.80 3.37 20.99
CA VAL A 171 1.61 2.94 21.73
C VAL A 171 1.98 1.95 22.83
N ASN A 172 2.89 1.00 22.58
CA ASN A 172 3.35 0.06 23.61
C ASN A 172 4.04 0.80 24.78
N VAL A 173 4.88 1.79 24.49
CA VAL A 173 5.50 2.63 25.52
C VAL A 173 4.44 3.42 26.29
N MET A 174 3.45 3.97 25.59
CA MET A 174 2.36 4.75 26.20
C MET A 174 1.42 3.90 27.07
N ILE A 175 1.29 2.60 26.81
CA ILE A 175 0.54 1.65 27.66
C ILE A 175 1.41 1.20 28.84
N LEU A 176 2.69 0.91 28.59
CA LEU A 176 3.61 0.38 29.60
C LEU A 176 3.91 1.38 30.72
N LEU A 177 4.04 2.67 30.39
CA LEU A 177 4.38 3.72 31.36
C LEU A 177 3.30 3.88 32.46
N PRO A 178 2.00 4.07 32.14
CA PRO A 178 0.94 4.19 33.15
C PRO A 178 0.62 2.90 33.89
N LEU A 179 0.65 1.74 33.20
CA LEU A 179 0.30 0.44 33.83
C LEU A 179 1.47 -0.18 34.61
N GLY A 180 2.71 0.14 34.27
CA GLY A 180 3.90 -0.52 34.84
C GLY A 180 4.70 0.32 35.83
N TYR A 181 4.73 1.65 35.67
CA TYR A 181 5.76 2.48 36.32
C TYR A 181 5.24 3.73 37.02
N ILE A 182 4.22 4.41 36.49
CA ILE A 182 3.68 5.64 37.07
C ILE A 182 2.40 5.28 37.83
N GLN A 183 2.47 5.24 39.16
CA GLN A 183 1.37 4.96 40.09
C GLN A 183 0.01 5.49 39.59
N GLU A 184 -0.86 4.55 39.16
CA GLU A 184 -2.34 4.49 39.15
C GLU A 184 -3.11 5.82 39.21
N SER A 185 -2.62 6.84 38.51
CA SER A 185 -3.22 8.16 38.49
C SER A 185 -4.22 8.20 37.33
N MET A 186 -5.50 8.31 37.69
CA MET A 186 -6.62 8.31 36.75
C MET A 186 -6.51 9.44 35.71
N THR A 187 -5.81 10.53 36.04
CA THR A 187 -5.56 11.64 35.12
C THR A 187 -4.55 11.28 34.04
N TYR A 188 -3.46 10.58 34.36
CA TYR A 188 -2.48 10.14 33.36
C TYR A 188 -3.05 9.05 32.45
N TYR A 189 -3.81 8.12 33.01
CA TYR A 189 -4.49 7.09 32.21
C TYR A 189 -5.58 7.69 31.30
N GLY A 190 -6.38 8.64 31.80
CA GLY A 190 -7.35 9.35 30.98
C GLY A 190 -6.68 10.17 29.86
N ALA A 191 -5.60 10.88 30.17
CA ALA A 191 -4.84 11.64 29.18
C ALA A 191 -4.22 10.73 28.11
N SER A 192 -3.72 9.55 28.48
CA SER A 192 -3.16 8.58 27.55
C SER A 192 -4.24 8.03 26.60
N VAL A 193 -5.45 7.73 27.11
CA VAL A 193 -6.59 7.32 26.26
C VAL A 193 -6.95 8.41 25.25
N VAL A 194 -7.05 9.67 25.68
CA VAL A 194 -7.35 10.80 24.76
C VAL A 194 -6.25 10.95 23.71
N LEU A 195 -4.98 10.93 24.12
CA LEU A 195 -3.84 11.06 23.22
C LEU A 195 -3.80 9.91 22.21
N ALA A 196 -4.09 8.69 22.65
CA ALA A 196 -4.17 7.52 21.77
C ALA A 196 -5.31 7.65 20.75
N LEU A 197 -6.52 8.06 21.16
CA LEU A 197 -7.65 8.22 20.23
C LEU A 197 -7.36 9.31 19.18
N VAL A 198 -6.76 10.43 19.59
CA VAL A 198 -6.34 11.50 18.68
C VAL A 198 -5.23 10.99 17.74
N GLY A 199 -4.23 10.30 18.29
CA GLY A 199 -3.15 9.69 17.51
C GLY A 199 -3.68 8.72 16.45
N PHE A 200 -4.60 7.84 16.83
CA PHE A 200 -5.25 6.91 15.90
C PHE A 200 -6.00 7.62 14.78
N ALA A 201 -6.75 8.69 15.09
CA ALA A 201 -7.44 9.47 14.07
C ALA A 201 -6.45 10.13 13.10
N VAL A 202 -5.35 10.69 13.61
CA VAL A 202 -4.28 11.27 12.80
C VAL A 202 -3.61 10.22 11.94
N ASP A 203 -3.31 9.04 12.48
CA ASP A 203 -2.70 7.92 11.75
C ASP A 203 -3.61 7.46 10.60
N LEU A 204 -4.91 7.38 10.83
CA LEU A 204 -5.88 7.00 9.81
C LEU A 204 -5.93 8.01 8.65
N LEU A 205 -5.96 9.30 8.98
CA LEU A 205 -5.93 10.39 8.00
C LEU A 205 -4.61 10.41 7.22
N LEU A 206 -3.49 10.18 7.90
CA LEU A 206 -2.18 10.13 7.27
C LEU A 206 -2.08 8.91 6.34
N PHE A 207 -2.59 7.76 6.77
CA PHE A 207 -2.62 6.55 5.94
C PHE A 207 -3.48 6.74 4.69
N GLU A 208 -4.65 7.38 4.83
CA GLU A 208 -5.49 7.74 3.68
C GLU A 208 -4.80 8.75 2.76
N ALA A 209 -4.10 9.75 3.31
CA ALA A 209 -3.31 10.71 2.53
C ALA A 209 -2.17 10.02 1.76
N MET A 210 -1.44 9.09 2.39
CA MET A 210 -0.42 8.28 1.73
C MET A 210 -1.01 7.44 0.60
N GLY A 211 -2.16 6.81 0.81
CA GLY A 211 -2.88 6.05 -0.23
C GLY A 211 -3.27 6.92 -1.43
N ARG A 212 -3.83 8.10 -1.18
CA ARG A 212 -4.18 9.07 -2.24
C ARG A 212 -2.94 9.59 -2.98
N PHE A 213 -1.85 9.87 -2.27
CA PHE A 213 -0.60 10.33 -2.88
C PHE A 213 0.04 9.26 -3.76
N ALA A 214 0.04 8.00 -3.31
CA ALA A 214 0.53 6.87 -4.09
C ALA A 214 -0.34 6.59 -5.33
N GLN A 215 -1.66 6.83 -5.25
CA GLN A 215 -2.55 6.77 -6.40
C GLN A 215 -2.19 7.86 -7.42
N LYS A 216 -2.14 9.12 -6.98
CA LYS A 216 -1.85 10.28 -7.83
C LYS A 216 -0.51 10.14 -8.55
N ARG A 217 0.55 9.72 -7.84
CA ARG A 217 1.87 9.53 -8.43
C ARG A 217 1.86 8.52 -9.58
N ARG A 218 1.01 7.49 -9.52
CA ARG A 218 0.89 6.52 -10.63
C ARG A 218 0.11 7.06 -11.81
N ASP A 219 -0.91 7.85 -11.54
CA ASP A 219 -1.67 8.50 -12.60
C ASP A 219 -0.77 9.50 -13.35
N ASP A 220 0.07 10.26 -12.63
CA ASP A 220 1.07 11.17 -13.22
C ASP A 220 2.13 10.40 -14.06
N VAL A 221 2.63 9.26 -13.56
CA VAL A 221 3.58 8.41 -14.32
C VAL A 221 2.94 7.80 -15.56
N ARG A 222 1.65 7.44 -15.49
CA ARG A 222 0.92 6.95 -16.68
C ARG A 222 0.70 8.09 -17.68
N ALA A 223 0.31 9.27 -17.21
CA ALA A 223 0.09 10.44 -18.06
C ALA A 223 1.36 10.80 -18.84
N THR A 224 2.50 10.92 -18.15
CA THR A 224 3.81 11.21 -18.78
C THR A 224 4.22 10.14 -19.80
N MET A 225 4.00 8.85 -19.52
CA MET A 225 4.27 7.78 -20.49
C MET A 225 3.37 7.89 -21.74
N LEU A 226 2.09 8.26 -21.58
CA LEU A 226 1.19 8.49 -22.71
C LEU A 226 1.62 9.72 -23.53
N GLU A 227 2.04 10.81 -22.87
CA GLU A 227 2.57 12.01 -23.51
C GLU A 227 3.81 11.68 -24.35
N GLU A 228 4.79 10.94 -23.80
CA GLU A 228 5.97 10.51 -24.55
C GLU A 228 5.64 9.59 -25.74
N GLN A 229 4.57 8.79 -25.66
CA GLN A 229 4.10 8.01 -26.80
C GLN A 229 3.47 8.89 -27.87
N LEU A 230 2.63 9.85 -27.48
CA LEU A 230 2.00 10.80 -28.40
C LEU A 230 3.05 11.63 -29.15
N ASP A 231 4.06 12.16 -28.45
CA ASP A 231 5.13 12.92 -29.06
C ASP A 231 5.92 12.10 -30.09
N ARG A 232 6.17 10.82 -29.80
CA ARG A 232 6.81 9.90 -30.76
C ARG A 232 5.95 9.67 -32.00
N TYR A 233 4.63 9.51 -31.84
CA TYR A 233 3.73 9.37 -32.98
C TYR A 233 3.65 10.64 -33.82
N LEU A 234 3.59 11.82 -33.19
CA LEU A 234 3.56 13.10 -33.88
C LEU A 234 4.87 13.35 -34.64
N ALA A 235 6.01 13.05 -34.04
CA ALA A 235 7.31 13.12 -34.71
C ALA A 235 7.35 12.21 -35.95
N ARG A 236 6.85 10.98 -35.83
CA ARG A 236 6.80 10.03 -36.95
C ARG A 236 5.88 10.49 -38.08
N CYS A 237 4.73 11.07 -37.75
CA CYS A 237 3.84 11.68 -38.73
C CYS A 237 4.50 12.88 -39.43
N GLY A 238 5.26 13.69 -38.69
CA GLY A 238 6.04 14.81 -39.23
C GLY A 238 7.09 14.36 -40.24
N GLU A 239 7.87 13.33 -39.91
CA GLU A 239 8.82 12.69 -40.85
C GLU A 239 8.12 12.22 -42.12
N PHE A 240 6.99 11.51 -41.98
CA PHE A 240 6.23 11.00 -43.11
C PHE A 240 5.68 12.11 -44.03
N VAL A 241 5.18 13.21 -43.45
CA VAL A 241 4.73 14.37 -44.24
C VAL A 241 5.88 15.03 -44.97
N SER A 242 7.05 15.17 -44.32
CA SER A 242 8.26 15.71 -44.95
C SER A 242 8.71 14.86 -46.15
N ASP A 243 8.69 13.54 -46.04
CA ASP A 243 9.04 12.62 -47.13
C ASP A 243 8.07 12.75 -48.32
N ILE A 244 6.78 12.91 -48.05
CA ILE A 244 5.77 13.15 -49.10
C ILE A 244 6.02 14.50 -49.78
N GLU A 245 6.28 15.56 -49.01
CA GLU A 245 6.56 16.88 -49.58
C GLU A 245 7.81 16.85 -50.48
N HIS A 246 8.86 16.15 -50.03
CA HIS A 246 10.07 15.94 -50.82
C HIS A 246 9.76 15.19 -52.14
N THR A 247 8.99 14.11 -52.06
CA THR A 247 8.57 13.33 -53.24
C THR A 247 7.73 14.15 -54.22
N LEU A 248 6.85 15.01 -53.71
CA LEU A 248 6.04 15.92 -54.52
C LEU A 248 6.89 16.97 -55.23
N LYS A 249 7.88 17.57 -54.55
CA LYS A 249 8.83 18.51 -55.16
C LYS A 249 9.61 17.85 -56.30
N VAL A 250 10.19 16.68 -56.05
CA VAL A 250 10.94 15.92 -57.08
C VAL A 250 10.06 15.59 -58.28
N ARG A 251 8.80 15.17 -58.06
CA ARG A 251 7.86 14.88 -59.16
C ARG A 251 7.52 16.13 -59.97
N HIS A 252 7.28 17.25 -59.30
CA HIS A 252 6.98 18.52 -59.96
C HIS A 252 8.16 18.97 -60.84
N ASP A 253 9.38 18.92 -60.31
CA ASP A 253 10.58 19.34 -61.04
C ASP A 253 10.85 18.42 -62.24
N MET A 254 10.66 17.10 -62.09
CA MET A 254 10.67 16.16 -63.20
C MET A 254 9.61 16.50 -64.27
N GLY A 255 8.39 16.85 -63.84
CA GLY A 255 7.32 17.27 -64.74
C GLY A 255 7.71 18.49 -65.58
N ASN A 256 8.32 19.50 -64.94
CA ASN A 256 8.83 20.69 -65.62
C ASN A 256 9.94 20.36 -66.62
N HIS A 257 10.89 19.51 -66.25
CA HIS A 257 11.97 19.10 -67.15
C HIS A 257 11.45 18.37 -68.39
N VAL A 258 10.49 17.45 -68.23
CA VAL A 258 9.84 16.77 -69.37
C VAL A 258 9.15 17.78 -70.29
N GLN A 259 8.50 18.79 -69.72
CA GLN A 259 7.85 19.84 -70.49
C GLN A 259 8.85 20.70 -71.28
N VAL A 260 10.01 21.01 -70.69
CA VAL A 260 11.10 21.74 -71.37
C VAL A 260 11.67 20.93 -72.53
N VAL A 261 11.91 19.63 -72.33
CA VAL A 261 12.40 18.73 -73.39
C VAL A 261 11.38 18.62 -74.54
N LEU A 262 10.09 18.50 -74.22
CA LEU A 262 9.02 18.49 -75.22
C LEU A 262 8.97 19.81 -76.00
N ALA A 263 9.07 20.96 -75.34
CA ALA A 263 9.06 22.27 -75.98
C ALA A 263 10.29 22.50 -76.88
N LEU A 264 11.47 22.00 -76.50
CA LEU A 264 12.68 22.04 -77.34
C LEU A 264 12.54 21.12 -78.56
N SER A 265 11.91 19.96 -78.38
CA SER A 265 11.61 19.01 -79.46
C SER A 265 10.58 19.57 -80.46
N GLU A 266 9.53 20.25 -79.99
CA GLU A 266 8.51 20.87 -80.85
C GLU A 266 9.08 22.03 -81.69
N ARG A 267 10.13 22.70 -81.20
CA ARG A 267 10.85 23.76 -81.94
C ARG A 267 11.87 23.23 -82.95
N GLY A 268 12.03 21.91 -83.05
CA GLY A 268 12.99 21.27 -83.97
C GLY A 268 14.45 21.29 -83.51
N ASN A 269 14.73 21.78 -82.30
CA ASN A 269 16.07 21.80 -81.70
C ASN A 269 16.39 20.47 -81.01
N PHE A 270 16.44 19.40 -81.81
CA PHE A 270 16.65 18.03 -81.31
C PHE A 270 18.02 17.83 -80.64
N GLN A 271 19.04 18.59 -81.05
CA GLN A 271 20.39 18.52 -80.47
C GLN A 271 20.41 19.02 -79.01
N GLU A 272 19.80 20.18 -78.73
CA GLU A 272 19.69 20.76 -77.38
C GLU A 272 18.78 19.93 -76.48
N ALA A 273 17.68 19.38 -77.01
CA ALA A 273 16.81 18.47 -76.26
C ALA A 273 17.56 17.20 -75.83
N HIS A 274 18.47 16.71 -76.67
CA HIS A 274 19.27 15.51 -76.38
C HIS A 274 20.35 15.77 -75.33
N GLU A 275 21.05 16.91 -75.40
CA GLU A 275 22.01 17.33 -74.37
C GLU A 275 21.33 17.56 -73.02
N HIS A 276 20.14 18.14 -73.00
CA HIS A 276 19.40 18.40 -71.76
C HIS A 276 18.90 17.10 -71.10
N LEU A 277 18.56 16.08 -71.90
CA LEU A 277 18.24 14.72 -71.42
C LEU A 277 19.49 13.98 -70.91
N ALA A 278 20.62 14.11 -71.59
CA ALA A 278 21.88 13.49 -71.18
C ALA A 278 22.37 14.04 -69.84
N CYS A 279 22.30 15.36 -69.66
CA CYS A 279 22.62 16.03 -68.39
C CYS A 279 21.68 15.57 -67.25
N MET A 280 20.38 15.45 -67.52
CA MET A 280 19.42 14.92 -66.54
C MET A 280 19.72 13.47 -66.13
N ALA A 281 20.07 12.62 -67.10
CA ALA A 281 20.39 11.22 -66.84
C ALA A 281 21.65 11.08 -65.98
N GLU A 282 22.62 11.97 -66.16
CA GLU A 282 23.84 12.02 -65.37
C GLU A 282 23.58 12.45 -63.93
N VAL A 283 22.80 13.52 -63.72
CA VAL A 283 22.40 14.00 -62.38
C VAL A 283 21.59 12.93 -61.63
N LEU A 284 20.61 12.28 -62.27
CA LEU A 284 19.81 11.22 -61.65
C LEU A 284 20.65 9.98 -61.26
N ASN A 285 21.67 9.63 -62.05
CA ASN A 285 22.56 8.53 -61.72
C ASN A 285 23.46 8.85 -60.52
N ASP A 286 23.91 10.10 -60.39
CA ASP A 286 24.73 10.56 -59.27
C ASP A 286 23.92 10.64 -57.96
N THR A 287 22.66 11.10 -58.01
CA THR A 287 21.77 11.10 -56.84
C THR A 287 21.48 9.67 -56.38
N ARG A 288 21.25 8.73 -57.31
CA ARG A 288 21.00 7.32 -57.01
C ARG A 288 22.22 6.63 -56.39
N ARG A 289 23.42 6.94 -56.86
CA ARG A 289 24.68 6.43 -56.26
C ARG A 289 24.97 6.98 -54.88
N SER A 290 24.55 8.20 -54.57
CA SER A 290 24.76 8.79 -53.24
C SER A 290 23.75 8.27 -52.20
N GLU A 291 22.51 7.98 -52.59
CA GLU A 291 21.53 7.31 -51.71
C GLU A 291 21.91 5.86 -51.37
N GLU A 292 22.46 5.09 -52.32
CA GLU A 292 22.94 3.72 -52.09
C GLU A 292 24.20 3.62 -51.21
N ALA A 293 24.94 4.73 -51.04
CA ALA A 293 26.15 4.77 -50.20
C ALA A 293 25.89 5.15 -48.73
N VAL A 294 24.66 5.57 -48.40
CA VAL A 294 24.25 6.04 -47.05
C VAL A 294 23.38 5.00 -46.31
N LEU A 295 22.96 3.93 -46.99
CA LEU A 295 22.32 2.72 -46.41
C LEU A 295 23.36 1.68 -45.98
#